data_AF-A0A6G7XWL6-F1
#
_entry.id   AF-A0A6G7XWL6-F1
#
_cell.length_a   1.000
_cell.length_b   1.000
_cell.length_c   1.000
_cell.angle_alpha   90.00
_cell.angle_beta   90.00
_cell.angle_gamma   90.00
#
_symmetry.space_group_name_H-M   'P 1'
#
loop_
_entity.id
_entity.type
_entity.pdbx_description
1 polymer ?
#
loop_
_entity_poly.entity_id
_entity_poly.type
_entity_poly.pdbx_seq_one_letter_code
_entity_poly.pdbx_strand_id
1 'polypeptide(L)'
;MERFRLMRNIVTCNKCGDTIESKYISDCVRCKCGAIGTNGGTEYQRLVGEKGDICLKKSIYKDAKRGTLITHKELGKLKKNTKELMDSFGVMSVGNGFIDCICSKDEIIRFSDALSKIDIEVTHFTLWEVVEKLDDKPKAGMGGPKNRFAEGWYAELNCNNFEYRGIENLLEIVNQYELEFGCVVAPGLWLDI
;
A
#
# COMPACT_ATOMS: atom_id res chain seq x y z
N MET A 1 -7.75 -2.86 8.84
CA MET A 1 -8.22 -4.17 8.31
C MET A 1 -7.80 -4.25 6.85
N GLU A 2 -7.31 -5.39 6.39
CA GLU A 2 -6.94 -5.60 4.99
C GLU A 2 -8.20 -5.74 4.13
N ARG A 3 -8.36 -4.91 3.08
CA ARG A 3 -9.56 -4.90 2.22
C ARG A 3 -9.71 -6.19 1.41
N PHE A 4 -8.62 -6.72 0.88
CA PHE A 4 -8.64 -7.85 -0.05
C PHE A 4 -8.20 -9.14 0.63
N ARG A 5 -9.14 -10.02 0.96
CA ARG A 5 -8.84 -11.32 1.56
C ARG A 5 -8.64 -12.39 0.49
N LEU A 6 -7.56 -13.15 0.54
CA LEU A 6 -7.36 -14.30 -0.36
C LEU A 6 -8.46 -15.36 -0.13
N MET A 7 -9.17 -15.74 -1.19
CA MET A 7 -10.24 -16.75 -1.14
C MET A 7 -9.88 -18.04 -1.86
N ARG A 8 -9.02 -17.95 -2.89
CA ARG A 8 -8.48 -19.12 -3.60
C ARG A 8 -7.03 -18.87 -3.99
N ASN A 9 -6.14 -19.73 -3.53
CA ASN A 9 -4.71 -19.65 -3.80
C ASN A 9 -4.36 -20.53 -5.00
N ILE A 10 -4.48 -19.97 -6.20
CA ILE A 10 -4.33 -20.70 -7.46
C ILE A 10 -3.12 -20.16 -8.23
N VAL A 11 -2.23 -21.05 -8.63
CA VAL A 11 -1.11 -20.72 -9.53
C VAL A 11 -1.09 -21.62 -10.75
N THR A 12 -0.69 -21.05 -11.87
CA THR A 12 -0.47 -21.76 -13.13
C THR A 12 1.03 -21.77 -13.45
N CYS A 13 1.55 -22.93 -13.82
CA CYS A 13 2.94 -23.12 -14.22
C CYS A 13 3.12 -22.71 -15.68
N ASN A 14 3.95 -21.71 -15.97
CA ASN A 14 4.24 -21.28 -17.34
C ASN A 14 5.08 -22.30 -18.11
N LYS A 15 5.81 -23.20 -17.43
CA LYS A 15 6.60 -24.26 -18.08
C LYS A 15 5.75 -25.41 -18.58
N CYS A 16 4.80 -25.88 -17.78
CA CYS A 16 4.07 -27.11 -18.08
C CYS A 16 2.55 -26.92 -18.27
N GLY A 17 2.04 -25.71 -18.04
CA GLY A 17 0.63 -25.33 -18.18
C GLY A 17 -0.28 -25.79 -17.02
N ASP A 18 0.26 -26.55 -16.07
CA ASP A 18 -0.52 -27.11 -14.97
C ASP A 18 -1.01 -26.04 -14.00
N THR A 19 -2.25 -26.17 -13.52
CA THR A 19 -2.89 -25.25 -12.58
C THR A 19 -3.14 -25.96 -11.26
N ILE A 20 -2.53 -25.46 -10.20
CA ILE A 20 -2.60 -26.04 -8.86
C ILE A 20 -3.22 -25.05 -7.88
N GLU A 21 -3.85 -25.58 -6.84
CA GLU A 21 -4.50 -24.80 -5.79
C GLU A 21 -4.13 -25.37 -4.42
N SER A 22 -3.64 -24.53 -3.51
CA SER A 22 -3.47 -24.90 -2.09
C SER A 22 -4.77 -24.61 -1.36
N LYS A 23 -5.42 -25.64 -0.79
CA LYS A 23 -6.72 -25.49 -0.10
C LYS A 23 -6.58 -25.35 1.41
N TYR A 24 -5.51 -25.89 1.98
CA TYR A 24 -5.27 -25.88 3.43
C TYR A 24 -3.90 -25.28 3.76
N ILE A 25 -3.74 -24.81 5.01
CA ILE A 25 -2.52 -24.12 5.47
C ILE A 25 -1.25 -24.99 5.33
N SER A 26 -1.40 -26.31 5.48
CA SER A 26 -0.32 -27.30 5.37
C SER A 26 -0.29 -28.05 4.02
N ASP A 27 -1.04 -27.56 3.02
CA ASP A 27 -1.20 -28.20 1.72
C ASP A 27 -0.22 -27.61 0.69
N CYS A 28 0.99 -28.18 0.66
CA CYS A 28 2.01 -27.83 -0.33
C CYS A 28 1.77 -28.61 -1.63
N VAL A 29 1.09 -27.97 -2.58
CA VAL A 29 0.78 -28.55 -3.88
C VAL A 29 1.86 -28.13 -4.89
N ARG A 30 2.31 -29.06 -5.73
CA ARG A 30 3.28 -28.82 -6.80
C ARG A 30 2.67 -29.14 -8.15
N CYS A 31 3.10 -28.42 -9.19
CA CYS A 31 2.71 -28.71 -10.56
C CYS A 31 3.33 -30.03 -11.05
N LYS A 32 2.79 -30.61 -12.12
CA LYS A 32 3.25 -31.89 -12.70
C LYS A 32 4.74 -31.96 -13.04
N CYS A 33 5.38 -30.84 -13.41
CA CYS A 33 6.82 -30.81 -13.71
C CYS A 33 7.70 -30.49 -12.48
N GLY A 34 7.08 -30.23 -11.33
CA GLY A 34 7.77 -29.88 -10.09
C GLY A 34 8.41 -28.48 -10.06
N ALA A 35 8.34 -27.70 -11.15
CA ALA A 35 9.00 -26.39 -11.26
C ALA A 35 8.41 -25.32 -10.34
N ILE A 36 7.11 -25.41 -10.06
CA ILE A 36 6.43 -24.49 -9.14
C ILE A 36 5.62 -25.24 -8.07
N GLY A 37 5.37 -24.56 -6.96
CA GLY A 37 4.45 -24.99 -5.92
C GLY A 37 3.78 -23.82 -5.19
N THR A 38 2.66 -24.10 -4.53
CA THR A 38 1.99 -23.14 -3.64
C THR A 38 1.59 -23.80 -2.33
N ASN A 39 1.59 -23.03 -1.25
CA ASN A 39 1.18 -23.44 0.09
C ASN A 39 0.48 -22.28 0.82
N GLY A 40 -0.26 -22.60 1.89
CA GLY A 40 -0.83 -21.64 2.84
C GLY A 40 -2.35 -21.52 2.80
N GLY A 41 -3.04 -22.31 1.96
CA GLY A 41 -4.48 -22.25 1.82
C GLY A 41 -4.94 -20.83 1.46
N THR A 42 -5.93 -20.32 2.21
CA THR A 42 -6.44 -18.94 2.09
C THR A 42 -5.83 -17.96 3.10
N GLU A 43 -4.97 -18.44 4.00
CA GLU A 43 -4.42 -17.60 5.09
C GLU A 43 -3.20 -16.81 4.64
N TYR A 44 -2.36 -17.43 3.81
CA TYR A 44 -1.24 -16.76 3.18
C TYR A 44 -0.89 -17.44 1.86
N GLN A 45 -0.18 -16.70 1.00
CA GLN A 45 0.33 -17.25 -0.25
C GLN A 45 1.85 -17.40 -0.16
N ARG A 46 2.32 -18.65 -0.08
CA ARG A 46 3.74 -18.98 -0.24
C ARG A 46 3.95 -19.67 -1.57
N LEU A 47 4.85 -19.10 -2.38
CA LEU A 47 5.16 -19.60 -3.71
C LEU A 47 6.56 -20.23 -3.71
N VAL A 48 6.70 -21.33 -4.46
CA VAL A 48 7.96 -22.03 -4.70
C VAL A 48 8.21 -22.03 -6.20
N GLY A 49 9.43 -21.76 -6.63
CA GLY A 49 9.86 -21.78 -8.03
C GLY A 49 10.37 -20.44 -8.53
N GLU A 50 10.82 -20.42 -9.77
CA GLU A 50 11.30 -19.20 -10.44
C GLU A 50 10.15 -18.25 -10.75
N LYS A 51 10.37 -16.94 -10.54
CA LYS A 51 9.33 -15.91 -10.76
C LYS A 51 8.74 -15.95 -12.17
N GLY A 52 9.55 -16.27 -13.17
CA GLY A 52 9.12 -16.40 -14.57
C GLY A 52 8.19 -17.60 -14.83
N ASP A 53 8.23 -18.63 -13.98
CA ASP A 53 7.45 -19.86 -14.13
C ASP A 53 6.08 -19.77 -13.46
N ILE A 54 5.84 -18.76 -12.62
CA ILE A 54 4.65 -18.65 -11.76
C ILE A 54 3.67 -17.62 -12.32
N CYS A 55 2.42 -18.04 -12.54
CA CYS A 55 1.32 -17.16 -12.94
C CYS A 55 0.19 -17.17 -11.90
N LEU A 56 -0.07 -16.00 -11.30
CA LEU A 56 -1.06 -15.81 -10.23
C LEU A 56 -2.44 -15.37 -10.72
N LYS A 57 -2.64 -15.18 -12.03
CA LYS A 57 -3.84 -14.54 -12.60
C LYS A 57 -5.16 -15.19 -12.18
N LYS A 58 -5.13 -16.45 -11.75
CA LYS A 58 -6.30 -17.23 -11.32
C LYS A 58 -6.59 -17.17 -9.82
N SER A 59 -5.69 -16.66 -8.98
CA SER A 59 -6.01 -16.44 -7.56
C SER A 59 -7.17 -15.47 -7.41
N ILE A 60 -8.03 -15.74 -6.43
CA ILE A 60 -9.27 -14.98 -6.19
C ILE A 60 -9.20 -14.34 -4.81
N TYR A 61 -9.62 -13.08 -4.72
CA TYR A 61 -9.70 -12.30 -3.50
C TYR A 61 -11.13 -11.81 -3.29
N LYS A 62 -11.57 -11.69 -2.03
CA LYS A 62 -12.81 -11.03 -1.65
C LYS A 62 -12.49 -9.59 -1.30
N ASP A 63 -13.13 -8.67 -2.00
CA ASP A 63 -13.17 -7.25 -1.64
C ASP A 63 -14.14 -7.09 -0.46
N ALA A 64 -13.63 -6.83 0.74
CA ALA A 64 -14.46 -6.64 1.94
C ALA A 64 -15.37 -5.41 1.83
N LYS A 65 -14.96 -4.39 1.06
CA LYS A 65 -15.73 -3.16 0.85
C LYS A 65 -16.98 -3.42 0.01
N ARG A 66 -16.83 -4.15 -1.09
CA ARG A 66 -17.93 -4.42 -2.05
C ARG A 66 -18.62 -5.76 -1.84
N GLY A 67 -18.03 -6.66 -1.05
CA GLY A 67 -18.47 -8.05 -0.93
C GLY A 67 -18.24 -8.90 -2.20
N THR A 68 -17.57 -8.36 -3.23
CA THR A 68 -17.36 -9.00 -4.53
C THR A 68 -16.06 -9.81 -4.58
N LEU A 69 -15.98 -10.75 -5.52
CA LEU A 69 -14.75 -11.47 -5.82
C LEU A 69 -14.00 -10.79 -6.96
N ILE A 70 -12.68 -10.66 -6.82
CA ILE A 70 -11.77 -10.16 -7.85
C ILE A 70 -10.61 -11.11 -8.08
N THR A 71 -10.03 -11.10 -9.26
CA THR A 71 -8.84 -11.87 -9.60
C THR A 71 -7.57 -11.15 -9.16
N HIS A 72 -6.46 -11.89 -9.02
CA HIS A 72 -5.15 -11.31 -8.80
C HIS A 72 -4.75 -10.29 -9.90
N LYS A 73 -5.20 -10.54 -11.14
CA LYS A 73 -4.94 -9.62 -12.27
C LYS A 73 -5.64 -8.27 -12.05
N GLU A 74 -6.89 -8.28 -11.61
CA GLU A 74 -7.66 -7.07 -11.33
C GLU A 74 -7.10 -6.31 -10.12
N LEU A 75 -6.75 -7.03 -9.04
CA LEU A 75 -6.08 -6.45 -7.89
C LEU A 75 -4.73 -5.82 -8.27
N GLY A 76 -3.95 -6.51 -9.11
CA GLY A 76 -2.68 -5.99 -9.63
C GLY A 76 -2.86 -4.73 -10.50
N LYS A 77 -3.95 -4.64 -11.27
CA LYS A 77 -4.29 -3.44 -12.04
C LYS A 77 -4.66 -2.28 -11.11
N LEU A 78 -5.45 -2.51 -10.07
CA LEU A 78 -5.78 -1.50 -9.07
C LEU A 78 -4.50 -0.97 -8.41
N LYS A 79 -3.64 -1.86 -7.90
CA LYS A 79 -2.34 -1.50 -7.28
C LYS A 79 -1.44 -0.71 -8.23
N LYS A 80 -1.40 -1.07 -9.51
CA LYS A 80 -0.65 -0.34 -10.53
C LYS A 80 -1.19 1.08 -10.72
N ASN A 81 -2.51 1.22 -10.91
CA ASN A 81 -3.16 2.51 -11.09
C ASN A 81 -2.96 3.42 -9.88
N THR A 82 -3.06 2.89 -8.65
CA THR A 82 -2.81 3.65 -7.42
C THR A 82 -1.38 4.17 -7.36
N LYS A 83 -0.40 3.34 -7.73
CA LYS A 83 1.00 3.74 -7.75
C LYS A 83 1.27 4.82 -8.80
N GLU A 84 0.72 4.68 -10.00
CA GLU A 84 0.83 5.71 -11.05
C GLU A 84 0.19 7.03 -10.60
N LEU A 85 -0.93 6.97 -9.89
CA LEU A 85 -1.56 8.13 -9.29
C LEU A 85 -0.64 8.77 -8.24
N MET A 86 -0.12 7.99 -7.29
CA MET A 86 0.82 8.48 -6.29
C MET A 86 2.02 9.19 -6.94
N ASP A 87 2.65 8.57 -7.93
CA ASP A 87 3.80 9.15 -8.63
C ASP A 87 3.43 10.48 -9.32
N SER A 88 2.21 10.60 -9.87
CA SER A 88 1.73 11.85 -10.51
C SER A 88 1.48 13.01 -9.53
N PHE A 89 1.24 12.69 -8.25
CA PHE A 89 1.01 13.67 -7.18
C PHE A 89 2.24 13.87 -6.28
N GLY A 90 3.38 13.24 -6.61
CA GLY A 90 4.57 13.29 -5.77
C GLY A 90 4.41 12.61 -4.42
N VAL A 91 3.52 11.61 -4.33
CA VAL A 91 3.24 10.86 -3.10
C VAL A 91 4.17 9.65 -3.02
N MET A 92 4.84 9.46 -1.89
CA MET A 92 5.71 8.30 -1.67
C MET A 92 5.25 7.45 -0.50
N SER A 93 5.21 6.12 -0.68
CA SER A 93 5.02 5.21 0.44
C SER A 93 6.32 4.99 1.21
N VAL A 94 6.17 4.77 2.52
CA VAL A 94 7.25 4.27 3.37
C VAL A 94 7.25 2.74 3.32
N GLY A 95 8.39 2.15 2.96
CA GLY A 95 8.54 0.69 2.88
C GLY A 95 7.79 0.06 1.71
N ASN A 96 7.18 -1.10 1.96
CA ASN A 96 6.47 -1.88 0.93
C ASN A 96 4.96 -1.74 1.11
N GLY A 97 4.28 -1.20 0.10
CA GLY A 97 2.83 -1.17 0.03
C GLY A 97 2.24 0.23 -0.04
N PHE A 98 1.07 0.40 0.57
CA PHE A 98 0.23 1.59 0.53
C PHE A 98 -0.10 2.13 1.93
N ILE A 99 0.84 1.92 2.85
CA ILE A 99 0.85 2.46 4.20
C ILE A 99 1.84 3.63 4.21
N ASP A 100 1.54 4.66 5.01
CA ASP A 100 2.33 5.90 5.09
C ASP A 100 2.68 6.46 3.70
N CYS A 101 1.66 6.63 2.87
CA CYS A 101 1.78 7.33 1.59
C CYS A 101 1.89 8.83 1.88
N ILE A 102 3.11 9.30 2.10
CA ILE A 102 3.43 10.70 2.44
C ILE A 102 3.05 11.59 1.26
N CYS A 103 2.12 12.49 1.50
CA CYS A 103 1.57 13.42 0.53
C CYS A 103 1.76 14.85 1.05
N SER A 104 2.13 15.77 0.16
CA SER A 104 2.22 17.19 0.54
C SER A 104 0.85 17.73 0.95
N LYS A 105 0.84 18.67 1.89
CA LYS A 105 -0.38 19.38 2.31
C LYS A 105 -1.07 20.10 1.14
N ASP A 106 -0.30 20.57 0.16
CA ASP A 106 -0.84 21.31 -1.00
C ASP A 106 -1.59 20.39 -1.98
N GLU A 107 -1.18 19.13 -2.10
CA GLU A 107 -1.79 18.17 -3.03
C GLU A 107 -2.85 17.27 -2.38
N ILE A 108 -2.97 17.28 -1.04
CA ILE A 108 -3.76 16.29 -0.30
C ILE A 108 -5.24 16.25 -0.72
N ILE A 109 -5.85 17.42 -0.99
CA ILE A 109 -7.24 17.52 -1.42
C ILE A 109 -7.41 16.88 -2.79
N ARG A 110 -6.56 17.27 -3.76
CA ARG A 110 -6.61 16.77 -5.14
C ARG A 110 -6.29 15.28 -5.22
N PHE A 111 -5.36 14.82 -4.39
CA PHE A 111 -5.01 13.41 -4.28
C PHE A 111 -6.16 12.58 -3.67
N SER A 112 -6.79 13.06 -2.60
CA SER A 112 -7.96 12.41 -1.98
C SER A 112 -9.14 12.29 -2.95
N ASP A 113 -9.42 13.34 -3.72
CA ASP A 113 -10.42 13.31 -4.80
C ASP A 113 -10.08 12.30 -5.89
N ALA A 114 -8.80 12.19 -6.24
CA ALA A 114 -8.35 11.26 -7.27
C ALA A 114 -8.40 9.80 -6.81
N LEU A 115 -8.07 9.52 -5.53
CA LEU A 115 -8.25 8.21 -4.90
C LEU A 115 -9.72 7.78 -4.90
N SER A 116 -10.62 8.70 -4.55
CA SER A 116 -12.06 8.45 -4.54
C SER A 116 -12.59 8.02 -5.92
N LYS A 117 -12.06 8.61 -7.00
CA LYS A 117 -12.42 8.24 -8.39
C LYS A 117 -12.00 6.83 -8.79
N ILE A 118 -11.00 6.26 -8.14
CA ILE A 118 -10.56 4.87 -8.34
C ILE A 118 -11.05 3.92 -7.23
N ASP A 119 -12.00 4.39 -6.41
CA ASP A 119 -12.60 3.65 -5.30
C ASP A 119 -11.58 3.21 -4.24
N ILE A 120 -10.64 4.08 -3.91
CA ILE A 120 -9.68 3.90 -2.81
C ILE A 120 -9.96 4.93 -1.72
N GLU A 121 -9.95 4.47 -0.48
CA GLU A 121 -10.21 5.28 0.70
C GLU A 121 -8.97 5.36 1.58
N VAL A 122 -8.84 6.50 2.25
CA VAL A 122 -7.90 6.67 3.35
C VAL A 122 -8.59 6.13 4.61
N THR A 123 -7.92 5.23 5.31
CA THR A 123 -8.43 4.65 6.57
C THR A 123 -7.83 5.34 7.79
N HIS A 124 -6.54 5.67 7.70
CA HIS A 124 -5.77 6.28 8.76
C HIS A 124 -4.70 7.19 8.17
N PHE A 125 -4.09 8.00 9.01
CA PHE A 125 -2.90 8.76 8.63
C PHE A 125 -1.94 8.96 9.80
N THR A 126 -0.68 9.11 9.46
CA THR A 126 0.40 9.55 10.34
C THR A 126 0.85 10.96 9.93
N LEU A 127 1.71 11.59 10.73
CA LEU A 127 2.23 12.92 10.45
C LEU A 127 3.75 12.88 10.31
N TRP A 128 4.26 13.64 9.36
CA TRP A 128 5.68 13.70 9.03
C TRP A 128 6.12 15.16 8.94
N GLU A 129 7.19 15.52 9.62
CA GLU A 129 7.87 16.79 9.38
C GLU A 129 8.56 16.74 8.01
N VAL A 130 8.39 17.81 7.25
CA VAL A 130 9.11 18.03 6.00
C VAL A 130 10.41 18.76 6.30
N VAL A 131 11.53 18.08 6.12
CA VAL A 131 12.87 18.66 6.28
C VAL A 131 13.40 19.02 4.89
N GLU A 132 13.48 20.31 4.58
CA GLU A 132 13.75 20.81 3.22
C GLU A 132 15.16 20.47 2.69
N LYS A 133 16.14 20.30 3.58
CA LYS A 133 17.52 19.99 3.21
C LYS A 133 17.99 18.69 3.85
N LEU A 134 18.88 17.98 3.16
CA LEU A 134 19.39 16.69 3.62
C LEU A 134 20.20 16.77 4.91
N ASP A 135 20.92 17.87 5.11
CA ASP A 135 21.80 18.06 6.28
C ASP A 135 21.09 18.76 7.46
N ASP A 136 19.85 19.22 7.25
CA ASP A 136 19.07 19.87 8.29
C ASP A 136 18.57 18.83 9.31
N LYS A 137 18.53 19.25 10.57
CA LYS A 137 17.96 18.46 11.66
C LYS A 137 16.46 18.69 11.73
N PRO A 138 15.66 17.64 12.00
CA PRO A 138 14.24 17.82 12.22
C PRO A 138 14.02 18.64 13.50
N LYS A 139 12.99 19.47 13.51
CA LYS A 139 12.54 20.22 14.69
C LYS A 139 11.82 19.33 15.70
N ALA A 140 11.05 18.35 15.20
CA ALA A 140 10.19 17.51 16.02
C ALA A 140 10.27 16.02 15.65
N GLY A 141 10.52 15.69 14.38
CA GLY A 141 10.56 14.29 13.94
C GLY A 141 11.83 13.54 14.36
N MET A 142 11.78 12.21 14.30
CA MET A 142 12.90 11.35 14.73
C MET A 142 13.79 10.84 13.60
N GLY A 143 13.21 10.59 12.43
CA GLY A 143 13.88 9.91 11.32
C GLY A 143 12.89 9.54 10.22
N GLY A 144 13.41 9.24 9.03
CA GLY A 144 12.56 8.76 7.94
C GLY A 144 13.23 8.80 6.58
N PRO A 145 12.45 8.62 5.51
CA PRO A 145 12.99 8.45 4.17
C PRO A 145 13.35 9.78 3.51
N LYS A 146 14.32 9.73 2.59
CA LYS A 146 14.58 10.84 1.67
C LYS A 146 13.38 11.08 0.76
N ASN A 147 13.08 12.34 0.50
CA ASN A 147 12.04 12.69 -0.45
C ASN A 147 12.49 12.27 -1.86
N ARG A 148 11.64 11.53 -2.59
CA ARG A 148 11.94 11.07 -3.95
C ARG A 148 11.59 12.10 -5.03
N PHE A 149 10.77 13.10 -4.69
CA PHE A 149 10.21 14.07 -5.62
C PHE A 149 10.71 15.49 -5.42
N ALA A 150 11.36 15.78 -4.29
CA ALA A 150 11.98 17.07 -3.99
C ALA A 150 13.26 16.88 -3.17
N GLU A 151 13.99 17.98 -2.95
CA GLU A 151 15.11 17.99 -2.00
C GLU A 151 14.62 17.73 -0.57
N GLY A 152 15.51 17.20 0.27
CA GLY A 152 15.23 16.96 1.68
C GLY A 152 14.69 15.56 1.99
N TRP A 153 14.03 15.45 3.13
CA TRP A 153 13.58 14.17 3.69
C TRP A 153 12.40 14.37 4.66
N TYR A 154 11.75 13.28 5.03
CA TYR A 154 10.62 13.29 5.94
C TYR A 154 11.02 12.71 7.29
N ALA A 155 10.65 13.37 8.38
CA ALA A 155 10.90 12.90 9.73
C ALA A 155 9.58 12.57 10.44
N GLU A 156 9.42 11.31 10.85
CA GLU A 156 8.18 10.84 11.48
C GLU A 156 7.88 11.59 12.79
N LEU A 157 6.64 12.08 12.95
CA LEU A 157 6.18 12.77 14.16
C LEU A 157 5.46 11.78 15.10
N ASN A 158 6.01 11.60 16.31
CA ASN A 158 5.43 10.92 17.48
C ASN A 158 4.59 9.64 17.26
N CYS A 159 4.76 8.91 16.15
CA CYS A 159 4.10 7.64 15.80
C CYS A 159 2.57 7.61 16.04
N ASN A 160 1.88 8.76 16.03
CA ASN A 160 0.44 8.81 16.25
C ASN A 160 -0.28 8.32 14.99
N ASN A 161 -1.12 7.30 15.16
CA ASN A 161 -1.96 6.76 14.10
C ASN A 161 -3.38 7.32 14.24
N PHE A 162 -3.72 8.31 13.41
CA PHE A 162 -5.01 8.97 13.44
C PHE A 162 -6.00 8.24 12.55
N GLU A 163 -7.21 8.00 13.05
CA GLU A 163 -8.33 7.57 12.22
C GLU A 163 -8.70 8.68 11.23
N TYR A 164 -8.85 8.34 9.95
CA TYR A 164 -9.25 9.32 8.95
C TYR A 164 -10.75 9.59 9.03
N ARG A 165 -11.12 10.84 9.34
CA ARG A 165 -12.53 11.29 9.46
C ARG A 165 -12.95 12.31 8.41
N GLY A 166 -12.21 12.35 7.30
CA GLY A 166 -12.42 13.30 6.21
C GLY A 166 -11.31 14.35 6.12
N ILE A 167 -11.29 15.04 4.97
CA ILE A 167 -10.20 15.93 4.59
C ILE A 167 -10.09 17.16 5.51
N GLU A 168 -11.23 17.68 5.98
CA GLU A 168 -11.26 18.82 6.90
C GLU A 168 -10.60 18.50 8.24
N ASN A 169 -10.93 17.34 8.82
CA ASN A 169 -10.34 16.88 10.07
C ASN A 169 -8.83 16.59 9.93
N LEU A 170 -8.41 16.00 8.81
CA LEU A 170 -7.00 15.79 8.52
C LEU A 170 -6.25 17.13 8.48
N LEU A 171 -6.78 18.11 7.74
CA LEU A 171 -6.15 19.42 7.60
C LEU A 171 -6.10 20.18 8.93
N GLU A 172 -7.15 20.09 9.76
CA GLU A 172 -7.17 20.64 11.11
C GLU A 172 -6.02 20.09 11.96
N ILE A 173 -5.84 18.76 11.97
CA ILE A 173 -4.77 18.09 12.71
C ILE A 173 -3.40 18.48 12.17
N VAL A 174 -3.20 18.50 10.85
CA VAL A 174 -1.95 18.95 10.23
C VAL A 174 -1.62 20.38 10.66
N ASN A 175 -2.58 21.31 10.54
CA ASN A 175 -2.40 22.70 10.93
C ASN A 175 -2.06 22.86 12.42
N GLN A 176 -2.72 22.09 13.29
CA GLN A 176 -2.44 22.10 14.73
C GLN A 176 -0.98 21.71 14.99
N TYR A 177 -0.48 20.65 14.35
CA TYR A 177 0.89 20.18 14.55
C TYR A 177 1.93 21.14 13.94
N GLU A 178 1.65 21.76 12.80
CA GLU A 178 2.52 22.81 12.25
C GLU A 178 2.67 23.99 13.22
N LEU A 179 1.57 24.40 13.86
CA LEU A 179 1.59 25.47 14.86
C LEU A 179 2.33 25.06 16.14
N GLU A 180 2.12 23.83 16.61
CA GLU A 180 2.73 23.29 17.83
C GLU A 180 4.26 23.15 17.69
N PHE A 181 4.72 22.58 16.57
CA PHE A 181 6.13 22.26 16.35
C PHE A 181 6.90 23.32 15.55
N GLY A 182 6.20 24.27 14.93
CA GLY A 182 6.81 25.31 14.09
C GLY A 182 7.54 24.73 12.87
N CYS A 183 7.10 23.59 12.35
CA CYS A 183 7.62 22.93 11.15
C CYS A 183 6.51 22.72 10.12
N VAL A 184 6.89 22.41 8.88
CA VAL A 184 5.94 22.01 7.83
C VAL A 184 5.60 20.54 8.05
N VAL A 185 4.32 20.19 7.95
CA VAL A 185 3.84 18.83 8.21
C VAL A 185 3.15 18.24 6.97
N ALA A 186 3.55 17.03 6.60
CA ALA A 186 2.94 16.22 5.56
C ALA A 186 2.20 15.01 6.17
N PRO A 187 0.95 14.74 5.77
CA PRO A 187 0.25 13.51 6.15
C PRO A 187 0.81 12.28 5.43
N GLY A 188 0.99 11.18 6.16
CA GLY A 188 1.26 9.85 5.62
C GLY A 188 -0.03 9.02 5.57
N LEU A 189 -0.58 8.79 4.37
CA LEU A 189 -1.91 8.18 4.22
C LEU A 189 -1.89 6.65 4.17
N TRP A 190 -2.85 6.01 4.82
CA TRP A 190 -3.03 4.56 4.81
C TRP A 190 -4.22 4.19 3.92
N LEU A 191 -3.92 3.61 2.75
CA LEU A 191 -4.92 3.30 1.73
C LEU A 191 -5.48 1.88 1.91
N ASP A 192 -6.76 1.69 1.62
CA ASP A 192 -7.48 0.42 1.81
C ASP A 192 -7.20 -0.64 0.69
N ILE A 193 -5.95 -0.98 0.37
CA ILE A 193 -5.60 -1.82 -0.81
C ILE A 193 -4.63 -2.99 -0.56
#